data_AF-A0A7S0SN54-F1
#
_entry.id   AF-A0A7S0SN54-F1
#
_cell.length_a   1.000
_cell.length_b   1.000
_cell.length_c   1.000
_cell.angle_alpha   90.00
_cell.angle_beta   90.00
_cell.angle_gamma   90.00
#
_symmetry.space_group_name_H-M   'P 1'
#
loop_
_entity.id
_entity.type
_entity.pdbx_description
1 polymer ?
#
loop_
_entity_poly.entity_id
_entity_poly.type
_entity_poly.pdbx_seq_one_letter_code
_entity_poly.pdbx_strand_id
1 'polypeptide(L)'
;ASTSAPVMAAAAAAEVAGGGARAGAREISAEALDRRVARRTRQLAGRDSIATAAMLADPDDGDGGGGGGGGGSGGSSMTMAADLMRAAEGEAARASALDPTVASLQKAMQAVVTERAMEAEGNRKVSAALAGLVHFQALADGRLVVRYRAPNVGAGQSSAPARSETTEIVQDLPAGLLPIVLRVVCLDESPAARANLAPAMMAVASPRVFWAVVRHAGVGGAGGRRFEEAFESLAPGAANWGAVGSRERRTPGRY
;
A
#
# COMPACT_ATOMS: atom_id res chain seq x y z
N ALA A 1 59.42 -19.15 -9.19
CA ALA A 1 59.19 -19.04 -7.73
C ALA A 1 58.57 -17.66 -7.50
N SER A 2 57.25 -17.58 -7.28
CA SER A 2 56.62 -17.56 -5.94
C SER A 2 56.39 -16.10 -5.51
N THR A 3 55.23 -15.62 -5.06
CA THR A 3 53.87 -16.15 -4.90
C THR A 3 52.94 -14.93 -4.74
N SER A 4 51.68 -15.11 -5.14
CA SER A 4 50.54 -14.20 -5.02
C SER A 4 50.14 -13.80 -3.59
N ALA A 5 49.75 -12.54 -3.42
CA ALA A 5 48.75 -12.08 -2.44
C ALA A 5 47.69 -11.28 -3.23
N PRO A 6 46.37 -11.57 -3.11
CA PRO A 6 45.61 -11.16 -1.92
C PRO A 6 44.44 -12.09 -1.54
N VAL A 7 44.43 -12.65 -0.32
CA VAL A 7 43.26 -13.41 0.21
C VAL A 7 42.70 -12.79 1.51
N MET A 8 43.24 -11.66 1.98
CA MET A 8 42.89 -11.11 3.30
C MET A 8 41.83 -9.99 3.31
N ALA A 9 41.06 -9.81 2.23
CA ALA A 9 39.99 -8.80 2.18
C ALA A 9 38.55 -9.36 2.09
N ALA A 10 38.38 -10.69 2.02
CA ALA A 10 37.06 -11.31 1.86
C ALA A 10 36.39 -11.79 3.17
N ALA A 11 37.06 -11.65 4.32
CA ALA A 11 36.57 -12.20 5.59
C ALA A 11 35.82 -11.19 6.49
N ALA A 12 35.74 -9.91 6.14
CA ALA A 12 35.13 -8.88 6.99
C ALA A 12 33.66 -8.53 6.65
N ALA A 13 33.06 -9.17 5.64
CA ALA A 13 31.66 -8.91 5.23
C ALA A 13 30.65 -9.91 5.79
N ALA A 14 31.09 -10.91 6.57
CA ALA A 14 30.23 -11.99 7.08
C ALA A 14 29.70 -11.76 8.50
N GLU A 15 30.08 -10.68 9.18
CA GLU A 15 29.83 -10.50 10.62
C GLU A 15 28.93 -9.30 10.94
N VAL A 16 27.85 -9.12 10.17
CA VAL A 16 26.73 -8.20 10.53
C VAL A 16 25.39 -8.95 10.61
N ALA A 17 25.38 -10.27 10.41
CA ALA A 17 24.16 -11.07 10.34
C ALA A 17 23.74 -11.75 11.67
N GLY A 18 24.31 -11.37 12.82
CA GLY A 18 24.07 -12.06 14.09
C GLY A 18 23.77 -11.11 15.23
N GLY A 19 22.50 -10.74 15.45
CA GLY A 19 22.15 -9.98 16.65
C GLY A 19 20.74 -9.45 16.70
N GLY A 20 19.73 -10.32 16.79
CA GLY A 20 18.35 -9.86 16.96
C GLY A 20 17.27 -10.93 16.90
N ALA A 21 17.45 -12.06 17.57
CA ALA A 21 16.36 -13.01 17.79
C ALA A 21 15.27 -12.39 18.69
N ARG A 22 14.21 -11.85 18.08
CA ARG A 22 12.95 -11.49 18.77
C ARG A 22 11.76 -12.00 17.95
N ALA A 23 11.10 -13.02 18.51
CA ALA A 23 9.86 -13.67 18.04
C ALA A 23 9.87 -14.12 16.58
N GLY A 24 10.25 -15.39 16.35
CA GLY A 24 10.37 -16.00 15.03
C GLY A 24 9.12 -15.78 14.17
N ALA A 25 9.27 -14.95 13.14
CA ALA A 25 8.32 -14.86 12.05
C ALA A 25 8.23 -16.25 11.41
N ARG A 26 7.11 -16.94 11.65
CA ARG A 26 6.87 -18.29 11.11
C ARG A 26 7.09 -18.28 9.59
N GLU A 27 8.09 -19.04 9.13
CA GLU A 27 8.41 -19.19 7.71
C GLU A 27 7.21 -19.81 6.97
N ILE A 28 6.92 -19.32 5.76
CA ILE A 28 5.83 -19.81 4.91
C ILE A 28 6.42 -20.44 3.65
N SER A 29 5.98 -21.64 3.27
CA SER A 29 6.39 -22.27 2.00
C SER A 29 5.61 -21.72 0.79
N ALA A 30 6.21 -21.78 -0.40
CA ALA A 30 5.58 -21.33 -1.65
C ALA A 30 4.22 -22.03 -1.89
N GLU A 31 4.14 -23.35 -1.68
CA GLU A 31 2.89 -24.10 -1.80
C GLU A 31 1.81 -23.68 -0.80
N ALA A 32 2.18 -23.33 0.43
CA ALA A 32 1.23 -22.82 1.41
C ALA A 32 0.72 -21.42 1.02
N LEU A 33 1.58 -20.63 0.39
CA LEU A 33 1.23 -19.31 -0.13
C LEU A 33 0.28 -19.40 -1.33
N ASP A 34 0.56 -20.29 -2.29
CA ASP A 34 -0.30 -20.50 -3.46
C ASP A 34 -1.68 -20.96 -3.05
N ARG A 35 -1.78 -21.83 -2.05
CA ARG A 35 -3.07 -22.20 -1.45
C ARG A 35 -3.81 -21.02 -0.82
N ARG A 36 -3.10 -20.10 -0.14
CA ARG A 36 -3.70 -18.88 0.43
C ARG A 36 -4.17 -17.91 -0.65
N VAL A 37 -3.36 -17.69 -1.69
CA VAL A 37 -3.71 -16.86 -2.84
C VAL A 37 -4.94 -17.44 -3.54
N ALA A 38 -4.93 -18.74 -3.84
CA ALA A 38 -6.05 -19.44 -4.47
C ALA A 38 -7.34 -19.41 -3.63
N ARG A 39 -7.23 -19.37 -2.30
CA ARG A 39 -8.40 -19.18 -1.41
C ARG A 39 -8.90 -17.74 -1.47
N ARG A 40 -8.00 -16.74 -1.43
CA ARG A 40 -8.36 -15.32 -1.49
C ARG A 40 -8.97 -14.94 -2.84
N THR A 41 -8.42 -15.43 -3.94
CA THR A 41 -8.97 -15.19 -5.28
C THR A 41 -10.35 -15.83 -5.42
N ARG A 42 -10.56 -17.06 -4.93
CA ARG A 42 -11.89 -17.68 -4.88
C ARG A 42 -12.88 -16.89 -4.02
N GLN A 43 -12.44 -16.35 -2.89
CA GLN A 43 -13.30 -15.52 -2.03
C GLN A 43 -13.68 -14.19 -2.70
N LEU A 44 -12.77 -13.57 -3.46
CA LEU A 44 -13.05 -12.37 -4.23
C LEU A 44 -13.99 -12.66 -5.41
N ALA A 45 -13.73 -13.73 -6.17
CA ALA A 45 -14.63 -14.18 -7.23
C ALA A 45 -16.04 -14.52 -6.70
N GLY A 46 -16.12 -15.11 -5.51
CA GLY A 46 -17.40 -15.35 -4.82
C GLY A 46 -18.12 -14.05 -4.43
N ARG A 47 -17.39 -13.04 -3.96
CA ARG A 47 -17.97 -11.71 -3.67
C ARG A 47 -18.46 -11.00 -4.93
N ASP A 48 -17.70 -11.07 -6.02
CA ASP A 48 -18.11 -10.53 -7.30
C ASP A 48 -19.37 -11.24 -7.80
N SER A 49 -19.45 -12.57 -7.71
CA SER A 49 -20.67 -13.31 -8.07
C SER A 49 -21.88 -12.96 -7.21
N ILE A 50 -21.71 -12.68 -5.91
CA ILE A 50 -22.79 -12.24 -5.02
C ILE A 50 -23.21 -10.81 -5.36
N ALA A 51 -22.27 -9.92 -5.64
CA ALA A 51 -22.55 -8.55 -6.07
C ALA A 51 -23.27 -8.52 -7.43
N THR A 52 -22.84 -9.35 -8.38
CA THR A 52 -23.51 -9.51 -9.69
C THR A 52 -24.89 -10.15 -9.53
N ALA A 53 -25.05 -11.15 -8.66
CA ALA A 53 -26.35 -11.77 -8.39
C ALA A 53 -27.32 -10.80 -7.69
N ALA A 54 -26.83 -9.93 -6.79
CA ALA A 54 -27.63 -8.88 -6.18
C ALA A 54 -28.07 -7.79 -7.17
N MET A 55 -27.32 -7.59 -8.27
CA MET A 55 -27.72 -6.70 -9.37
C MET A 55 -28.70 -7.33 -10.37
N LEU A 56 -28.88 -8.66 -10.33
CA LEU A 56 -29.80 -9.40 -11.22
C LEU A 56 -31.12 -9.81 -10.54
N ALA A 57 -31.24 -9.59 -9.22
CA ALA A 57 -32.49 -9.78 -8.50
C ALA A 57 -33.40 -8.57 -8.79
N ASP A 58 -34.30 -8.73 -9.75
CA ASP A 58 -35.41 -7.81 -9.99
C ASP A 58 -36.39 -7.90 -8.80
N PRO A 59 -36.62 -6.82 -8.04
CA PRO A 59 -37.65 -6.82 -7.01
C PRO A 59 -38.97 -6.44 -7.69
N ASP A 60 -39.77 -7.44 -8.03
CA ASP A 60 -41.20 -7.26 -8.25
C ASP A 60 -41.98 -8.16 -7.29
N ASP A 61 -43.02 -7.53 -6.71
CA ASP A 61 -44.08 -8.03 -5.81
C ASP A 61 -44.02 -7.60 -4.33
N GLY A 62 -44.94 -6.71 -3.94
CA GLY A 62 -45.37 -6.54 -2.55
C GLY A 62 -46.02 -5.19 -2.19
N ASP A 63 -47.31 -5.05 -2.48
CA ASP A 63 -48.24 -4.00 -2.00
C ASP A 63 -48.38 -3.98 -0.45
N GLY A 64 -48.73 -2.83 0.15
CA GLY A 64 -49.16 -2.74 1.56
C GLY A 64 -48.72 -1.48 2.33
N GLY A 65 -49.66 -0.54 2.53
CA GLY A 65 -49.42 0.76 3.18
C GLY A 65 -49.41 0.81 4.73
N GLY A 66 -49.52 2.04 5.26
CA GLY A 66 -49.85 2.33 6.66
C GLY A 66 -48.91 3.33 7.34
N GLY A 67 -49.43 4.51 7.71
CA GLY A 67 -48.67 5.60 8.33
C GLY A 67 -48.38 5.47 9.83
N GLY A 68 -47.72 6.49 10.39
CA GLY A 68 -47.54 6.68 11.83
C GLY A 68 -46.42 7.68 12.15
N GLY A 69 -46.78 8.78 12.82
CA GLY A 69 -45.87 9.88 13.15
C GLY A 69 -45.24 9.83 14.55
N GLY A 70 -44.52 10.92 14.87
CA GLY A 70 -43.93 11.25 16.19
C GLY A 70 -42.53 10.68 16.37
N GLY A 71 -41.46 11.41 16.71
CA GLY A 71 -41.31 12.69 17.40
C GLY A 71 -40.12 12.49 18.37
N GLY A 72 -39.04 13.27 18.23
CA GLY A 72 -37.87 13.08 19.09
C GLY A 72 -36.67 13.93 18.68
N SER A 73 -36.51 15.06 19.35
CA SER A 73 -35.44 16.05 19.20
C SER A 73 -34.08 15.47 19.61
N GLY A 74 -33.48 14.72 18.70
CA GLY A 74 -32.05 14.33 18.66
C GLY A 74 -31.63 13.96 17.24
N GLY A 75 -32.50 14.23 16.27
CA GLY A 75 -32.57 13.49 15.03
C GLY A 75 -31.88 14.14 13.84
N SER A 76 -31.51 15.42 13.85
CA SER A 76 -31.18 16.13 12.59
C SER A 76 -30.14 15.43 11.69
N SER A 77 -29.09 14.80 12.25
CA SER A 77 -28.12 14.04 11.45
C SER A 77 -28.62 12.63 11.07
N MET A 78 -29.38 11.96 11.93
CA MET A 78 -29.97 10.64 11.65
C MET A 78 -31.20 10.74 10.75
N THR A 79 -31.97 11.81 10.82
CA THR A 79 -33.10 12.14 9.95
C THR A 79 -32.59 12.63 8.63
N MET A 80 -31.51 13.45 8.57
CA MET A 80 -30.84 13.72 7.30
C MET A 80 -30.24 12.45 6.70
N ALA A 81 -29.60 11.58 7.49
CA ALA A 81 -29.08 10.30 6.97
C ALA A 81 -30.21 9.35 6.52
N ALA A 82 -31.32 9.30 7.26
CA ALA A 82 -32.49 8.49 6.92
C ALA A 82 -33.28 9.08 5.73
N ASP A 83 -33.36 10.40 5.61
CA ASP A 83 -33.98 11.07 4.46
C ASP A 83 -33.08 10.98 3.23
N LEU A 84 -31.75 10.97 3.38
CA LEU A 84 -30.81 10.65 2.30
C LEU A 84 -30.90 9.18 1.87
N MET A 85 -31.03 8.25 2.82
CA MET A 85 -31.25 6.83 2.51
C MET A 85 -32.64 6.60 1.88
N ARG A 86 -33.68 7.28 2.36
CA ARG A 86 -35.05 7.22 1.81
C ARG A 86 -35.18 7.90 0.45
N ALA A 87 -34.47 9.00 0.23
CA ALA A 87 -34.38 9.67 -1.08
C ALA A 87 -33.57 8.83 -2.07
N ALA A 88 -32.56 8.09 -1.61
CA ALA A 88 -31.88 7.09 -2.42
C ALA A 88 -32.80 5.92 -2.77
N GLU A 89 -33.60 5.41 -1.83
CA GLU A 89 -34.43 4.21 -2.03
C GLU A 89 -35.72 4.45 -2.84
N GLY A 90 -36.34 5.63 -2.77
CA GLY A 90 -37.73 5.82 -3.23
C GLY A 90 -37.94 6.00 -4.74
N GLU A 91 -37.06 6.70 -5.46
CA GLU A 91 -37.26 7.01 -6.90
C GLU A 91 -35.97 7.51 -7.58
N ALA A 92 -35.01 8.03 -6.80
CA ALA A 92 -33.74 8.48 -7.32
C ALA A 92 -32.72 7.36 -7.53
N ALA A 93 -32.66 6.23 -6.81
CA ALA A 93 -31.63 5.21 -7.12
C ALA A 93 -31.72 4.66 -8.56
N ARG A 94 -32.92 4.53 -9.12
CA ARG A 94 -33.13 4.07 -10.50
C ARG A 94 -32.86 5.18 -11.55
N ALA A 95 -33.16 6.45 -11.25
CA ALA A 95 -32.91 7.59 -12.15
C ALA A 95 -31.50 8.23 -11.99
N SER A 96 -30.96 8.26 -10.77
CA SER A 96 -29.66 8.80 -10.36
C SER A 96 -28.49 7.90 -10.76
N ALA A 97 -28.71 6.60 -10.97
CA ALA A 97 -27.72 5.72 -11.60
C ALA A 97 -27.61 5.97 -13.12
N LEU A 98 -28.66 6.56 -13.73
CA LEU A 98 -28.72 6.92 -15.15
C LEU A 98 -28.41 8.41 -15.40
N ASP A 99 -28.38 9.25 -14.37
CA ASP A 99 -28.01 10.66 -14.48
C ASP A 99 -26.49 10.79 -14.71
N PRO A 100 -26.05 11.30 -15.87
CA PRO A 100 -24.62 11.43 -16.18
C PRO A 100 -23.88 12.37 -15.23
N THR A 101 -24.57 13.32 -14.59
CA THR A 101 -23.97 14.25 -13.64
C THR A 101 -23.68 13.58 -12.29
N VAL A 102 -24.62 12.77 -11.79
CA VAL A 102 -24.42 12.00 -10.55
C VAL A 102 -23.38 10.91 -10.75
N ALA A 103 -23.38 10.23 -11.90
CA ALA A 103 -22.34 9.25 -12.25
C ALA A 103 -20.95 9.89 -12.34
N SER A 104 -20.85 11.12 -12.88
CA SER A 104 -19.59 11.89 -12.91
C SER A 104 -19.10 12.25 -11.51
N LEU A 105 -19.99 12.73 -10.64
CA LEU A 105 -19.66 13.05 -9.25
C LEU A 105 -19.23 11.81 -8.46
N GLN A 106 -19.94 10.69 -8.60
CA GLN A 106 -19.58 9.43 -7.96
C GLN A 106 -18.20 8.93 -8.41
N LYS A 107 -17.90 9.00 -9.72
CA LYS A 107 -16.56 8.67 -10.24
C LYS A 107 -15.48 9.58 -9.67
N ALA A 108 -15.74 10.89 -9.57
CA ALA A 108 -14.80 11.84 -8.98
C ALA A 108 -14.56 11.54 -7.50
N MET A 109 -15.61 11.27 -6.72
CA MET A 109 -15.49 10.90 -5.30
C MET A 109 -14.73 9.58 -5.13
N GLN A 110 -15.03 8.56 -5.94
CA GLN A 110 -14.31 7.29 -5.93
C GLN A 110 -12.83 7.49 -6.26
N ALA A 111 -12.50 8.32 -7.25
CA ALA A 111 -11.12 8.66 -7.59
C ALA A 111 -10.37 9.33 -6.43
N VAL A 112 -11.03 10.24 -5.70
CA VAL A 112 -10.42 10.87 -4.51
C VAL A 112 -10.21 9.84 -3.40
N VAL A 113 -11.18 8.95 -3.16
CA VAL A 113 -11.05 7.91 -2.14
C VAL A 113 -9.93 6.94 -2.48
N THR A 114 -9.80 6.51 -3.74
CA THR A 114 -8.72 5.62 -4.17
C THR A 114 -7.37 6.32 -4.08
N GLU A 115 -7.27 7.60 -4.48
CA GLU A 115 -6.04 8.39 -4.32
C GLU A 115 -5.60 8.48 -2.85
N ARG A 116 -6.53 8.77 -1.95
CA ARG A 116 -6.24 8.82 -0.50
C ARG A 116 -5.87 7.47 0.07
N ALA A 117 -6.50 6.39 -0.41
CA ALA A 117 -6.16 5.03 0.00
C ALA A 117 -4.73 4.66 -0.43
N MET A 118 -4.36 4.97 -1.66
CA MET A 118 -2.99 4.79 -2.19
C MET A 118 -1.98 5.61 -1.38
N GLU A 119 -2.27 6.89 -1.11
CA GLU A 119 -1.41 7.74 -0.29
C GLU A 119 -1.21 7.15 1.12
N ALA A 120 -2.29 6.70 1.76
CA ALA A 120 -2.24 6.09 3.08
C ALA A 120 -1.47 4.76 3.10
N GLU A 121 -1.58 3.96 2.03
CA GLU A 121 -0.82 2.73 1.86
C GLU A 121 0.68 3.01 1.70
N GLY A 122 1.05 3.91 0.79
CA GLY A 122 2.43 4.29 0.55
C GLY A 122 3.11 4.82 1.82
N ASN A 123 2.45 5.73 2.53
CA ASN A 123 2.95 6.26 3.80
C ASN A 123 3.09 5.18 4.88
N ARG A 124 2.20 4.18 4.89
CA ARG A 124 2.29 3.05 5.82
C ARG A 124 3.53 2.20 5.56
N LYS A 125 3.80 1.87 4.30
CA LYS A 125 4.98 1.11 3.88
C LYS A 125 6.28 1.86 4.20
N VAL A 126 6.34 3.15 3.88
CA VAL A 126 7.48 4.04 4.20
C VAL A 126 7.71 4.09 5.72
N SER A 127 6.65 4.30 6.51
CA SER A 127 6.77 4.38 7.97
C SER A 127 7.23 3.05 8.59
N ALA A 128 6.76 1.92 8.07
CA ALA A 128 7.20 0.59 8.50
C ALA A 128 8.67 0.33 8.16
N ALA A 129 9.09 0.69 6.93
CA ALA A 129 10.47 0.56 6.48
C ALA A 129 11.42 1.42 7.34
N LEU A 130 11.14 2.72 7.49
CA LEU A 130 11.97 3.62 8.30
C LEU A 130 12.06 3.18 9.77
N ALA A 131 10.97 2.64 10.33
CA ALA A 131 10.95 2.10 11.69
C ALA A 131 11.70 0.76 11.84
N GLY A 132 12.19 0.15 10.76
CA GLY A 132 12.81 -1.17 10.77
C GLY A 132 11.83 -2.30 11.13
N LEU A 133 10.53 -2.09 10.88
CA LEU A 133 9.46 -3.03 11.23
C LEU A 133 9.04 -3.88 10.02
N VAL A 134 10.03 -4.37 9.27
CA VAL A 134 9.87 -5.15 8.04
C VAL A 134 10.69 -6.44 8.14
N HIS A 135 10.09 -7.55 7.71
CA HIS A 135 10.74 -8.85 7.60
C HIS A 135 10.60 -9.37 6.16
N PHE A 136 11.69 -9.92 5.64
CA PHE A 136 11.82 -10.41 4.28
C PHE A 136 12.06 -11.91 4.29
N GLN A 137 11.30 -12.65 3.49
CA GLN A 137 11.50 -14.07 3.25
C GLN A 137 11.52 -14.32 1.74
N ALA A 138 12.69 -14.68 1.21
CA ALA A 138 12.83 -15.09 -0.18
C ALA A 138 12.32 -16.52 -0.38
N LEU A 139 11.60 -16.75 -1.47
CA LEU A 139 11.10 -18.06 -1.88
C LEU A 139 11.95 -18.61 -3.03
N ALA A 140 12.00 -19.94 -3.16
CA ALA A 140 12.80 -20.62 -4.18
C ALA A 140 12.34 -20.33 -5.62
N ASP A 141 11.09 -19.86 -5.80
CA ASP A 141 10.49 -19.50 -7.09
C ASP A 141 10.77 -18.05 -7.52
N GLY A 142 11.60 -17.32 -6.77
CA GLY A 142 11.94 -15.93 -7.06
C GLY A 142 10.97 -14.89 -6.48
N ARG A 143 9.95 -15.31 -5.71
CA ARG A 143 9.07 -14.38 -4.99
C ARG A 143 9.68 -13.94 -3.65
N LEU A 144 9.29 -12.76 -3.21
CA LEU A 144 9.64 -12.17 -1.92
C LEU A 144 8.37 -11.97 -1.09
N VAL A 145 8.31 -12.62 0.07
CA VAL A 145 7.29 -12.35 1.08
C VAL A 145 7.79 -11.23 1.98
N VAL A 146 7.02 -10.14 2.03
CA VAL A 146 7.29 -8.98 2.87
C VAL A 146 6.24 -8.92 3.97
N ARG A 147 6.69 -8.96 5.22
CA ARG A 147 5.83 -8.81 6.39
C ARG A 147 6.19 -7.50 7.07
N TYR A 148 5.23 -6.59 7.22
CA TYR A 148 5.50 -5.27 7.78
C TYR A 148 4.38 -4.79 8.69
N ARG A 149 4.73 -3.91 9.62
CA ARG A 149 3.76 -3.23 10.49
C ARG A 149 4.12 -1.76 10.64
N ALA A 150 3.11 -0.89 10.64
CA ALA A 150 3.32 0.53 10.86
C ALA A 150 3.58 0.81 12.35
N PRO A 151 4.49 1.74 12.68
CA PRO A 151 4.68 2.19 14.05
C PRO A 151 3.39 2.85 14.57
N ASN A 152 3.08 2.64 15.84
CA ASN A 152 1.92 3.24 16.47
C ASN A 152 2.28 4.63 17.01
N VAL A 153 2.11 5.68 16.21
CA VAL A 153 2.56 7.04 16.55
C VAL A 153 1.53 7.82 17.40
N GLY A 154 0.58 7.13 18.04
CA GLY A 154 -0.50 7.75 18.83
C GLY A 154 -0.57 7.35 20.30
N ALA A 155 0.44 6.67 20.84
CA ALA A 155 0.32 5.98 22.12
C ALA A 155 1.46 6.32 23.08
N GLY A 156 1.29 7.43 23.82
CA GLY A 156 1.81 7.54 25.20
C GLY A 156 1.10 6.58 26.18
N GLN A 157 0.25 5.69 25.66
CA GLN A 157 -0.40 4.61 26.39
C GLN A 157 -0.22 3.31 25.60
N SER A 158 0.61 2.44 26.12
CA SER A 158 0.91 1.08 25.70
C SER A 158 -0.33 0.16 25.71
N SER A 159 -1.37 0.44 24.92
CA SER A 159 -2.58 -0.41 24.85
C SER A 159 -3.42 -0.33 23.58
N ALA A 160 -3.02 0.38 22.51
CA ALA A 160 -3.70 0.21 21.22
C ALA A 160 -3.20 -1.09 20.57
N PRO A 161 -4.10 -2.01 20.12
CA PRO A 161 -3.69 -3.27 19.53
C PRO A 161 -2.73 -2.99 18.39
N ALA A 162 -1.55 -3.63 18.43
CA ALA A 162 -0.55 -3.50 17.38
C ALA A 162 -1.25 -3.66 16.03
N ARG A 163 -1.21 -2.60 15.20
CA ARG A 163 -1.80 -2.63 13.86
C ARG A 163 -1.42 -3.96 13.21
N SER A 164 -2.42 -4.68 12.73
CA SER A 164 -2.28 -6.02 12.16
C SER A 164 -1.10 -6.07 11.20
N GLU A 165 -0.19 -7.00 11.43
CA GLU A 165 0.92 -7.27 10.53
C GLU A 165 0.38 -7.51 9.12
N THR A 166 0.89 -6.75 8.15
CA THR A 166 0.50 -6.85 6.75
C THR A 166 1.50 -7.75 6.03
N THR A 167 1.00 -8.65 5.18
CA THR A 167 1.84 -9.52 4.34
C THR A 167 1.58 -9.20 2.88
N GLU A 168 2.65 -8.89 2.16
CA GLU A 168 2.68 -8.61 0.73
C GLU A 168 3.62 -9.60 0.04
N ILE A 169 3.31 -9.94 -1.21
CA ILE A 169 4.11 -10.88 -2.01
C ILE A 169 4.45 -10.14 -3.30
N VAL A 170 5.74 -9.97 -3.56
CA VAL A 170 6.25 -9.33 -4.77
C VAL A 170 7.22 -10.25 -5.49
N GLN A 171 7.49 -9.98 -6.75
CA GLN A 171 8.64 -10.60 -7.44
C GLN A 171 9.92 -10.00 -6.86
N ASP A 172 10.89 -10.83 -6.49
CA ASP A 172 12.17 -10.33 -5.97
C ASP A 172 12.95 -9.64 -7.10
N LEU A 173 13.61 -8.53 -6.79
CA LEU A 173 14.44 -7.80 -7.74
C LEU A 173 15.90 -7.90 -7.29
N PRO A 174 16.77 -8.57 -8.07
CA PRO A 174 18.18 -8.70 -7.73
C PRO A 174 18.85 -7.34 -7.50
N ALA A 175 19.71 -7.26 -6.48
CA ALA A 175 20.42 -6.03 -6.10
C ALA A 175 21.19 -5.39 -7.27
N GLY A 176 21.77 -6.20 -8.16
CA GLY A 176 22.51 -5.70 -9.33
C GLY A 176 21.65 -4.96 -10.37
N LEU A 177 20.33 -5.17 -10.39
CA LEU A 177 19.42 -4.49 -11.33
C LEU A 177 18.88 -3.16 -10.79
N LEU A 178 18.92 -2.95 -9.47
CA LEU A 178 18.37 -1.74 -8.84
C LEU A 178 18.98 -0.43 -9.37
N PRO A 179 20.32 -0.29 -9.48
CA PRO A 179 20.93 0.93 -10.04
C PRO A 179 20.45 1.26 -11.45
N ILE A 180 20.28 0.22 -12.28
CA ILE A 180 19.87 0.37 -13.68
C ILE A 180 18.42 0.85 -13.73
N VAL A 181 17.52 0.19 -12.98
CA VAL A 181 16.09 0.56 -12.92
C VAL A 181 15.93 2.01 -12.47
N LEU A 182 16.61 2.42 -11.40
CA LEU A 182 16.52 3.79 -10.88
C LEU A 182 17.02 4.82 -11.91
N ARG A 183 18.15 4.56 -12.57
CA ARG A 183 18.70 5.44 -13.61
C ARG A 183 17.78 5.56 -14.81
N VAL A 184 17.19 4.46 -15.28
CA VAL A 184 16.24 4.46 -16.40
C VAL A 184 15.03 5.33 -16.07
N VAL A 185 14.44 5.19 -14.88
CA VAL A 185 13.29 6.01 -14.48
C VAL A 185 13.67 7.48 -14.31
N CYS A 186 14.91 7.80 -13.87
CA CYS A 186 15.38 9.19 -13.80
C CYS A 186 15.53 9.83 -15.18
N LEU A 187 15.95 9.04 -16.17
CA LEU A 187 16.12 9.47 -17.57
C LEU A 187 14.81 9.45 -18.37
N ASP A 188 13.73 8.93 -17.79
CA ASP A 188 12.42 8.89 -18.43
C ASP A 188 11.90 10.31 -18.66
N GLU A 189 11.42 10.57 -19.87
CA GLU A 189 10.90 11.89 -20.27
C GLU A 189 9.59 12.23 -19.52
N SER A 190 8.83 11.22 -19.10
CA SER A 190 7.56 11.36 -18.40
C SER A 190 7.74 11.93 -16.99
N PRO A 191 7.16 13.11 -16.68
CA PRO A 191 7.15 13.65 -15.32
C PRO A 191 6.45 12.73 -14.31
N ALA A 192 5.46 11.95 -14.78
CA ALA A 192 4.75 10.99 -13.93
C ALA A 192 5.65 9.80 -13.53
N ALA A 193 6.52 9.33 -14.43
CA ALA A 193 7.48 8.28 -14.11
C ALA A 193 8.48 8.74 -13.04
N ARG A 194 8.98 9.98 -13.14
CA ARG A 194 9.86 10.57 -12.13
C ARG A 194 9.16 10.82 -10.79
N ALA A 195 7.88 11.21 -10.80
CA ALA A 195 7.10 11.36 -9.58
C ALA A 195 6.94 10.04 -8.80
N ASN A 196 6.94 8.89 -9.51
CA ASN A 196 6.92 7.57 -8.88
C ASN A 196 8.21 7.22 -8.14
N LEU A 197 9.29 8.00 -8.26
CA LEU A 197 10.51 7.82 -7.49
C LEU A 197 10.37 8.28 -6.03
N ALA A 198 9.36 9.10 -5.71
CA ALA A 198 9.07 9.47 -4.34
C ALA A 198 8.72 8.20 -3.53
N PRO A 199 9.32 7.94 -2.34
CA PRO A 199 9.19 6.65 -1.65
C PRO A 199 7.75 6.17 -1.44
N ALA A 200 6.83 7.07 -1.06
CA ALA A 200 5.42 6.72 -0.85
C ALA A 200 4.72 6.35 -2.16
N MET A 201 5.02 7.05 -3.26
CA MET A 201 4.48 6.75 -4.58
C MET A 201 5.09 5.45 -5.13
N MET A 202 6.40 5.26 -4.98
CA MET A 202 7.10 4.04 -5.38
C MET A 202 6.52 2.81 -4.69
N ALA A 203 6.21 2.92 -3.41
CA ALA A 203 5.65 1.82 -2.60
C ALA A 203 4.29 1.31 -3.11
N VAL A 204 3.57 2.12 -3.90
CA VAL A 204 2.28 1.76 -4.51
C VAL A 204 2.43 1.47 -6.00
N ALA A 205 3.14 2.33 -6.74
CA ALA A 205 3.33 2.21 -8.19
C ALA A 205 4.24 1.03 -8.57
N SER A 206 5.26 0.76 -7.76
CA SER A 206 6.16 -0.38 -7.97
C SER A 206 6.63 -0.95 -6.63
N PRO A 207 5.77 -1.73 -5.93
CA PRO A 207 6.11 -2.30 -4.64
C PRO A 207 7.37 -3.17 -4.69
N ARG A 208 7.62 -3.85 -5.83
CA ARG A 208 8.85 -4.59 -6.07
C ARG A 208 10.10 -3.72 -5.91
N VAL A 209 10.15 -2.58 -6.60
CA VAL A 209 11.32 -1.69 -6.58
C VAL A 209 11.47 -1.09 -5.19
N PHE A 210 10.36 -0.65 -4.58
CA PHE A 210 10.36 -0.12 -3.23
C PHE A 210 10.94 -1.11 -2.21
N TRP A 211 10.44 -2.35 -2.18
CA TRP A 211 10.90 -3.35 -1.22
C TRP A 211 12.34 -3.80 -1.48
N ALA A 212 12.77 -3.83 -2.74
CA ALA A 212 14.15 -4.12 -3.10
C ALA A 212 15.10 -2.99 -2.63
N VAL A 213 14.70 -1.72 -2.75
CA VAL A 213 15.48 -0.59 -2.18
C VAL A 213 15.58 -0.74 -0.67
N VAL A 214 14.48 -1.00 0.03
CA VAL A 214 14.49 -1.17 1.48
C VAL A 214 15.43 -2.29 1.91
N ARG A 215 15.34 -3.45 1.26
CA ARG A 215 16.13 -4.64 1.58
C ARG A 215 17.61 -4.49 1.24
N HIS A 216 17.93 -3.99 0.05
CA HIS A 216 19.30 -4.03 -0.48
C HIS A 216 20.11 -2.78 -0.18
N ALA A 217 19.46 -1.62 0.03
CA ALA A 217 20.15 -0.38 0.41
C ALA A 217 20.11 -0.09 1.93
N GLY A 218 19.49 -0.98 2.72
CA GLY A 218 19.47 -0.90 4.18
C GLY A 218 18.67 0.29 4.71
N VAL A 219 17.46 0.49 4.19
CA VAL A 219 16.59 1.61 4.62
C VAL A 219 15.96 1.31 5.98
N GLY A 220 16.14 2.23 6.93
CA GLY A 220 15.48 2.21 8.24
C GLY A 220 16.02 1.20 9.26
N GLY A 221 15.48 1.26 10.47
CA GLY A 221 16.00 0.52 11.64
C GLY A 221 17.13 1.25 12.38
N ALA A 222 17.64 0.65 13.45
CA ALA A 222 18.72 1.24 14.25
C ALA A 222 20.03 1.28 13.43
N GLY A 223 20.40 2.48 12.96
CA GLY A 223 21.59 2.68 12.10
C GLY A 223 21.32 2.48 10.60
N GLY A 224 20.06 2.33 10.18
CA GLY A 224 19.71 2.26 8.77
C GLY A 224 19.73 3.61 8.07
N ARG A 225 19.82 3.58 6.75
CA ARG A 225 19.83 4.77 5.89
C ARG A 225 18.45 5.37 5.73
N ARG A 226 18.39 6.66 5.42
CA ARG A 226 17.17 7.27 4.87
C ARG A 226 17.01 6.91 3.39
N PHE A 227 15.83 7.15 2.82
CA PHE A 227 15.59 6.87 1.40
C PHE A 227 16.50 7.68 0.49
N GLU A 228 16.78 8.94 0.82
CA GLU A 228 17.65 9.81 0.03
C GLU A 228 19.07 9.26 -0.04
N GLU A 229 19.62 8.86 1.11
CA GLU A 229 20.96 8.24 1.22
C GLU A 229 21.03 6.89 0.52
N ALA A 230 19.96 6.09 0.63
CA ALA A 230 19.84 4.81 -0.06
C ALA A 230 19.86 4.99 -1.58
N PHE A 231 19.08 5.94 -2.11
CA PHE A 231 19.08 6.21 -3.55
C PHE A 231 20.41 6.77 -4.05
N GLU A 232 21.04 7.68 -3.33
CA GLU A 232 22.38 8.19 -3.69
C GLU A 232 23.42 7.05 -3.72
N SER A 233 23.34 6.11 -2.76
CA SER A 233 24.24 4.96 -2.75
C SER A 233 24.03 3.97 -3.90
N LEU A 234 22.79 3.82 -4.39
CA LEU A 234 22.44 2.91 -5.49
C LEU A 234 22.70 3.55 -6.87
N ALA A 235 22.37 4.83 -7.01
CA ALA A 235 22.42 5.55 -8.28
C ALA A 235 23.00 6.96 -8.05
N PRO A 236 24.32 7.05 -7.81
CA PRO A 236 24.96 8.31 -7.47
C PRO A 236 24.87 9.30 -8.63
N GLY A 237 24.51 10.54 -8.30
CA GLY A 237 24.36 11.64 -9.25
C GLY A 237 23.26 11.47 -10.32
N ALA A 238 22.39 10.47 -10.21
CA ALA A 238 21.33 10.22 -11.21
C ALA A 238 20.15 11.20 -11.10
N ALA A 239 19.89 11.74 -9.91
CA ALA A 239 18.88 12.76 -9.65
C ALA A 239 19.24 13.53 -8.36
N ASN A 240 18.54 14.64 -8.11
CA ASN A 240 18.57 15.27 -6.79
C ASN A 240 17.64 14.50 -5.84
N TRP A 241 18.16 13.43 -5.23
CA TRP A 241 17.37 12.54 -4.38
C TRP A 241 16.73 13.22 -3.16
N GLY A 242 17.33 14.31 -2.66
CA GLY A 242 16.74 15.14 -1.61
C GLY A 242 15.46 15.85 -2.05
N ALA A 243 15.36 16.23 -3.33
CA ALA A 243 14.17 16.84 -3.89
C ALA A 243 13.10 15.81 -4.27
N VAL A 244 13.50 14.60 -4.68
CA VAL A 244 12.57 13.52 -5.09
C VAL A 244 11.66 13.06 -3.94
N GLY A 245 12.14 13.13 -2.69
CA GLY A 245 11.33 12.85 -1.49
C GLY A 245 10.48 14.03 -0.99
N SER A 246 10.74 15.24 -1.49
CA SER A 246 10.06 16.45 -1.02
C SER A 246 8.67 16.58 -1.66
N ARG A 247 7.64 16.48 -0.82
CA ARG A 247 6.25 16.65 -1.24
C ARG A 247 6.01 18.12 -1.58
N GLU A 248 5.76 18.43 -2.84
CA GLU A 248 5.12 19.69 -3.20
C GLU A 248 3.71 19.66 -2.59
N ARG A 249 3.50 20.35 -1.46
CA ARG A 249 2.15 20.54 -0.92
C ARG A 249 1.39 21.37 -1.94
N ARG A 250 0.58 20.72 -2.79
CA ARG A 250 -0.44 21.42 -3.57
C ARG A 250 -1.38 22.09 -2.58
N THR A 251 -1.25 23.40 -2.45
CA THR A 251 -2.22 24.24 -1.75
C THR A 251 -3.57 23.98 -2.42
N PRO A 252 -4.63 23.63 -1.67
CA PRO A 252 -5.95 23.51 -2.27
C PRO A 252 -6.28 24.85 -2.92
N GLY A 253 -6.61 24.82 -4.21
CA GLY A 253 -7.05 26.00 -4.93
C GLY A 253 -8.22 26.60 -4.17
N ARG A 254 -8.14 27.90 -3.85
CA ARG A 254 -9.29 28.62 -3.31
C ARG A 254 -10.35 28.63 -4.42
N TYR A 255 -11.43 27.88 -4.19
CA TYR A 255 -12.68 28.10 -4.89
C TYR A 255 -13.37 29.32 -4.28
#